data_AF-A0A524DIZ5-F1
#
_entry.id   AF-A0A524DIZ5-F1
#
_cell.length_a   1.000
_cell.length_b   1.000
_cell.length_c   1.000
_cell.angle_alpha   90.00
_cell.angle_beta   90.00
_cell.angle_gamma   90.00
#
_symmetry.space_group_name_H-M   'P 1'
#
loop_
_entity.id
_entity.type
_entity.pdbx_description
1 polymer ?
#
loop_
_entity_poly.entity_id
_entity_poly.type
_entity_poly.pdbx_seq_one_letter_code
_entity_poly.pdbx_strand_id
1 'polypeptide(L)' 'MAKKDKKFEGIDLSRKKKKVFDVDLNIKVAAESGDIIYGKNQVLKHLRQNKVEMIIVANNSPYELMS' A
#
# COMPACT_ATOMS: atom_id res chain seq x y z
N MET A 1 -50.25 -16.40 -8.07
CA MET A 1 -49.11 -17.17 -7.51
C MET A 1 -48.16 -16.18 -6.83
N ALA A 2 -47.90 -16.36 -5.54
CA ALA A 2 -47.23 -15.40 -4.66
C ALA A 2 -45.74 -15.23 -4.98
N LYS A 3 -45.26 -13.97 -5.02
CA LYS A 3 -43.83 -13.65 -5.06
C LYS A 3 -43.25 -13.93 -3.67
N LYS A 4 -42.35 -14.90 -3.58
CA LYS A 4 -41.70 -15.33 -2.35
C LYS A 4 -40.61 -14.31 -1.99
N ASP A 5 -40.82 -13.53 -0.95
CA ASP A 5 -39.82 -12.61 -0.39
C ASP A 5 -38.58 -13.40 0.04
N LYS A 6 -37.49 -13.28 -0.72
CA LYS A 6 -36.18 -13.79 -0.31
C LYS A 6 -35.70 -12.93 0.85
N LYS A 7 -35.86 -13.43 2.07
CA LYS A 7 -35.21 -12.90 3.27
C LYS A 7 -33.70 -12.82 2.99
N PHE A 8 -33.17 -11.61 2.92
CA PHE A 8 -31.74 -11.36 2.97
C PHE A 8 -31.25 -11.87 4.33
N GLU A 9 -30.61 -13.04 4.35
CA GLU A 9 -29.95 -13.55 5.55
C GLU A 9 -28.91 -12.51 5.98
N GLY A 10 -28.98 -12.15 7.26
CA GLY A 10 -28.19 -11.07 7.84
C GLY A 10 -26.71 -11.26 7.49
N ILE A 11 -26.15 -10.26 6.80
CA ILE A 11 -24.71 -10.17 6.59
C ILE A 11 -24.09 -10.18 7.99
N ASP A 12 -23.33 -11.22 8.29
CA ASP A 12 -22.64 -11.38 9.56
C ASP A 12 -21.54 -10.30 9.70
N LEU A 13 -21.88 -9.19 10.35
CA LEU A 13 -21.00 -8.06 10.63
C LEU A 13 -20.03 -8.34 11.80
N SER A 14 -20.14 -9.50 12.45
CA SER A 14 -19.35 -9.88 13.63
C SER A 14 -17.87 -10.11 13.29
N ARG A 15 -17.57 -10.39 12.02
CA ARG A 15 -16.19 -10.47 11.51
C ARG A 15 -15.63 -9.06 11.31
N LYS A 16 -15.34 -8.36 12.40
CA LYS A 16 -14.37 -7.26 12.35
C LYS A 16 -13.02 -7.85 11.97
N LYS A 17 -12.70 -7.86 10.67
CA LYS A 17 -11.32 -8.09 10.21
C LYS A 17 -10.43 -7.15 11.02
N LYS A 18 -9.51 -7.71 11.82
CA LYS A 18 -8.47 -6.90 12.46
C LYS A 18 -7.88 -6.02 11.36
N LYS A 19 -7.87 -4.70 11.56
CA LYS A 19 -7.09 -3.79 10.72
C LYS A 19 -5.63 -4.11 10.99
N VAL A 20 -5.14 -5.18 10.36
CA VAL A 20 -3.72 -5.47 10.30
C VAL A 20 -3.16 -4.44 9.34
N PHE A 21 -2.18 -3.67 9.81
CA PHE A 21 -1.47 -2.73 8.96
C PHE A 21 -0.62 -3.55 7.98
N ASP A 22 -1.12 -3.67 6.76
CA ASP A 22 -0.48 -4.44 5.69
C ASP A 22 0.38 -3.48 4.86
N VAL A 23 1.69 -3.56 5.07
CA VAL A 23 2.68 -2.74 4.36
C VAL A 23 2.64 -3.02 2.87
N ASP A 24 2.46 -4.28 2.47
CA ASP A 24 2.45 -4.68 1.06
C ASP A 24 1.24 -4.10 0.33
N LEU A 25 0.07 -4.13 0.98
CA LEU A 25 -1.14 -3.51 0.44
C LEU A 25 -0.98 -2.00 0.30
N ASN A 26 -0.42 -1.33 1.32
CA ASN A 26 -0.23 0.12 1.29
C ASN A 26 0.77 0.55 0.22
N ILE A 27 1.86 -0.20 0.03
CA ILE A 27 2.83 0.06 -1.06
C ILE A 27 2.15 -0.10 -2.42
N LYS A 28 1.31 -1.13 -2.60
CA LYS A 28 0.55 -1.32 -3.85
C LYS A 28 -0.41 -0.17 -4.12
N VAL A 29 -1.18 0.24 -3.11
CA VAL A 29 -2.10 1.38 -3.22
C VAL A 29 -1.32 2.67 -3.57
N ALA A 30 -0.18 2.90 -2.94
CA ALA A 30 0.66 4.06 -3.25
C ALA A 30 1.22 4.00 -4.70
N ALA A 31 1.53 2.80 -5.21
CA ALA A 31 1.99 2.61 -6.58
C ALA A 31 0.90 2.86 -7.62
N GLU A 32 -0.36 2.58 -7.29
CA GLU A 32 -1.49 2.80 -8.19
C GLU A 32 -2.03 4.22 -8.13
N SER A 33 -1.99 4.87 -6.95
CA SER A 33 -2.63 6.17 -6.72
C SER A 33 -1.68 7.37 -6.69
N GLY A 34 -0.38 7.14 -6.53
CA GLY A 34 0.62 8.20 -6.41
C GLY A 34 1.80 8.05 -7.36
N ASP A 35 2.72 9.02 -7.28
CA ASP A 35 3.97 9.01 -8.05
C ASP A 35 5.06 8.26 -7.30
N ILE A 36 5.51 7.14 -7.86
CA ILE A 36 6.63 6.38 -7.33
C ILE A 36 7.86 6.55 -8.21
N ILE A 37 8.98 6.88 -7.56
CA ILE A 37 10.29 6.96 -8.18
C ILE A 37 11.10 5.76 -7.72
N TYR A 38 11.66 5.01 -8.67
CA TYR A 38 12.46 3.82 -8.40
C TYR A 38 13.85 3.92 -9.04
N GLY A 39 14.80 3.16 -8.48
CA GLY A 39 16.19 3.12 -8.93
C GLY A 39 17.07 4.21 -8.29
N LYS A 40 18.28 3.81 -7.88
CA LYS A 40 19.24 4.62 -7.12
C LYS A 40 19.41 6.04 -7.67
N ASN A 41 19.76 6.16 -8.96
CA ASN A 41 20.12 7.44 -9.55
C ASN A 41 18.94 8.42 -9.62
N GLN A 42 17.74 7.91 -9.87
CA GLN A 42 16.54 8.75 -9.90
C GLN A 42 16.13 9.20 -8.50
N VAL A 43 16.15 8.28 -7.53
CA VAL A 43 15.87 8.60 -6.13
C VAL A 43 16.86 9.65 -5.63
N LEU A 44 18.17 9.47 -5.83
CA LEU A 44 19.20 10.44 -5.42
C LEU A 44 19.05 11.82 -6.10
N LYS A 45 18.57 11.87 -7.34
CA LYS A 45 18.30 13.13 -8.04
C LYS A 45 17.15 13.89 -7.39
N HIS A 46 16.05 13.20 -7.05
CA HIS A 46 14.86 13.81 -6.45
C HIS A 46 15.03 14.09 -4.96
N LEU A 47 15.84 13.29 -4.27
CA LEU A 47 16.21 13.52 -2.88
C LEU A 47 16.96 14.85 -2.72
N ARG A 48 17.93 15.12 -3.61
CA ARG A 48 18.65 16.41 -3.63
C ARG A 48 17.73 17.60 -3.89
N GLN A 49 16.55 17.39 -4.47
CA GLN A 49 15.56 18.43 -4.70
C GLN A 49 14.55 18.56 -3.55
N ASN A 50 14.68 17.77 -2.48
CA ASN A 50 13.75 17.70 -1.33
C ASN A 50 12.27 17.48 -1.73
N LYS A 51 12.03 16.74 -2.81
CA LYS A 51 10.68 16.47 -3.34
C LYS A 51 10.07 15.14 -2.89
N VAL A 52 10.78 14.38 -2.05
CA VAL A 52 10.39 13.02 -1.65
C VAL A 52 9.96 13.04 -0.19
N GLU A 53 8.73 12.60 0.09
CA GLU A 53 8.16 12.56 1.45
C GLU A 53 8.54 11.28 2.21
N MET A 54 8.77 10.17 1.50
CA MET A 54 9.07 8.86 2.10
C MET A 54 10.05 8.07 1.24
N ILE A 55 11.01 7.40 1.89
CA ILE A 55 11.90 6.43 1.25
C ILE A 55 11.66 5.06 1.87
N ILE A 56 11.45 4.06 1.03
CA ILE A 56 11.37 2.66 1.44
C ILE A 56 12.58 1.94 0.86
N VAL A 57 13.35 1.27 1.71
CA VAL A 57 14.52 0.50 1.30
C VAL A 57 14.29 -0.96 1.67
N ALA A 58 14.52 -1.86 0.72
CA ALA A 58 14.44 -3.29 0.97
C ALA A 58 15.57 -3.72 1.92
N ASN A 59 15.29 -4.70 2.78
CA ASN A 59 16.26 -5.18 3.77
C ASN A 59 17.53 -5.78 3.13
N ASN A 60 17.44 -6.24 1.88
CA ASN A 60 18.57 -6.77 1.12
C ASN A 60 19.32 -5.70 0.28
N SER A 61 19.01 -4.41 0.46
CA SER A 61 19.70 -3.34 -0.27
C SER A 61 21.19 -3.31 0.11
N PRO A 62 22.11 -3.14 -0.86
CA PRO A 62 23.53 -3.01 -0.57
C PRO A 62 23.81 -1.88 0.42
N TYR A 63 24.70 -2.13 1.37
CA TYR A 63 25.04 -1.18 2.44
C TYR A 63 25.59 0.16 1.90
N GLU A 64 26.30 0.11 0.75
CA GLU A 64 26.79 1.29 0.02
C GLU A 64 25.68 2.25 -0.43
N LEU A 65 24.42 1.83 -0.40
CA LEU A 65 23.26 2.66 -0.72
C LEU A 65 22.58 3.26 0.52
N MET A 66 22.95 2.80 1.72
CA MET A 66 22.40 3.28 2.99
C MET A 66 23.35 4.24 3.73
N SER A 67 24.62 4.32 3.32
CA SER A 67 25.65 5.19 3.91
C SER A 67 25.77 6.54 3.21
#